data_AF-A0A929VJN2-F1
#
_entry.id   AF-A0A929VJN2-F1
#
_cell.length_a   1.000
_cell.length_b   1.000
_cell.length_c   1.000
_cell.angle_alpha   90.00
_cell.angle_beta   90.00
_cell.angle_gamma   90.00
#
_symmetry.space_group_name_H-M   'P 1'
#
loop_
_entity.id
_entity.type
_entity.pdbx_description
1 polymer ?
#
loop_
_entity_poly.entity_id
_entity_poly.type
_entity_poly.pdbx_seq_one_letter_code
_entity_poly.pdbx_strand_id
1 'polypeptide(L)'
;MKSIKKIALTVAFASIMSFTVSNAQGLYVNNYKVKDASNVILNNERTYITTKDFASAIGASHTYDSKTKSSTIKTDTNTYVFTSESKNVLVNGENKKISLVPYIVNNHLVIPVSVLKEFEGAKLYWNYKTKDLLINSEQQSLSQQIKYSSKTDTAKLKKIIGKDSENYTFTYAITDTIKNEKYMTDGVYFIFKASEKTSGNKKVNGFFYMNVYSNDVYFYPIEASKKSDIKKYSNGKIINNYNANGKTNTAQLVATTRMVSDVKSSDNSLEKFTYIKVDTINKNYINALPKGNYYYYEASKKENNKLKPHFQIAQNTNTLEIFLFLKSDKGVNVIRLADKKIIKTI
;
A
#
# COMPACT_ATOMS: atom_id res chain seq x y z
N MET A 1 -42.87 53.58 38.34
CA MET A 1 -42.51 53.38 36.91
C MET A 1 -41.46 52.26 36.88
N LYS A 2 -41.80 51.03 36.47
CA LYS A 2 -41.46 50.41 35.14
C LYS A 2 -40.05 50.82 34.67
N SER A 3 -39.08 49.96 34.32
CA SER A 3 -39.05 48.58 33.80
C SER A 3 -37.55 48.32 33.45
N ILE A 4 -36.95 47.12 33.46
CA ILE A 4 -36.92 46.10 32.40
C ILE A 4 -35.93 45.01 32.87
N LYS A 5 -36.34 43.74 32.77
CA LYS A 5 -35.51 42.54 32.96
C LYS A 5 -34.36 42.49 31.94
N LYS A 6 -33.15 42.11 32.35
CA LYS A 6 -32.18 41.46 31.45
C LYS A 6 -31.61 40.20 32.10
N ILE A 7 -32.11 39.08 31.63
CA ILE A 7 -31.58 37.73 31.79
C ILE A 7 -30.25 37.69 31.03
N ALA A 8 -29.13 37.54 31.72
CA ALA A 8 -27.87 37.23 31.09
C ALA A 8 -27.80 35.70 30.89
N LEU A 9 -27.99 35.32 29.63
CA LEU A 9 -27.97 33.97 29.10
C LEU A 9 -26.58 33.34 29.30
N THR A 10 -26.52 32.28 30.10
CA THR A 10 -25.36 31.38 30.19
C THR A 10 -25.14 30.73 28.82
N VAL A 11 -24.17 31.23 28.05
CA VAL A 11 -23.73 30.59 26.82
C VAL A 11 -22.83 29.42 27.22
N ALA A 12 -23.40 28.22 27.16
CA ALA A 12 -22.63 26.98 27.19
C ALA A 12 -21.64 27.00 26.03
N PHE A 13 -20.35 27.05 26.34
CA PHE A 13 -19.27 26.89 25.38
C PHE A 13 -19.26 25.42 24.94
N ALA A 14 -20.13 25.07 23.99
CA ALA A 14 -20.02 23.82 23.26
C ALA A 14 -18.69 23.86 22.51
N SER A 15 -17.70 23.16 23.03
CA SER A 15 -16.43 22.94 22.37
C SER A 15 -16.69 22.23 21.05
N ILE A 16 -16.72 23.02 19.98
CA ILE A 16 -16.66 22.51 18.61
C ILE A 16 -15.26 21.87 18.50
N MET A 17 -15.17 20.56 18.74
CA MET A 17 -14.01 19.77 18.33
C MET A 17 -13.85 19.99 16.83
N SER A 18 -12.89 20.82 16.46
CA SER A 18 -12.48 20.97 15.07
C SER A 18 -11.78 19.68 14.68
N PHE A 19 -12.50 18.75 14.06
CA PHE A 19 -11.89 17.60 13.43
C PHE A 19 -11.02 18.09 12.27
N THR A 20 -9.71 18.17 12.48
CA THR A 20 -8.77 18.34 11.37
C THR A 20 -8.70 17.00 10.63
N VAL A 21 -9.37 16.93 9.48
CA VAL A 21 -9.23 15.80 8.55
C VAL A 21 -7.80 15.83 8.02
N SER A 22 -6.90 15.08 8.67
CA SER A 22 -5.54 14.89 8.17
C SER A 22 -5.59 13.98 6.94
N ASN A 23 -5.61 14.58 5.76
CA ASN A 23 -5.67 13.84 4.50
C ASN A 23 -4.39 13.02 4.28
N ALA A 24 -4.46 11.70 4.44
CA ALA A 24 -3.46 10.84 3.83
C ALA A 24 -3.51 10.86 2.31
N GLN A 25 -2.35 10.91 1.64
CA GLN A 25 -2.28 10.93 0.18
C GLN A 25 -2.30 9.52 -0.45
N GLY A 26 -2.30 8.46 0.38
CA GLY A 26 -2.49 7.07 -0.02
C GLY A 26 -2.43 6.05 1.13
N LEU A 27 -3.07 4.90 0.88
CA LEU A 27 -2.95 3.69 1.69
C LEU A 27 -2.09 2.69 0.93
N TYR A 28 -1.12 2.07 1.60
CA TYR A 28 -0.22 1.10 0.99
C TYR A 28 -0.24 -0.20 1.77
N VAL A 29 -0.43 -1.32 1.08
CA VAL A 29 -0.27 -2.66 1.66
C VAL A 29 0.91 -3.35 1.03
N ASN A 30 1.89 -3.77 1.84
CA ASN A 30 3.15 -4.35 1.37
C ASN A 30 3.76 -3.51 0.23
N ASN A 31 3.70 -2.18 0.41
CA ASN A 31 4.15 -1.15 -0.53
C ASN A 31 3.37 -1.03 -1.85
N TYR A 32 2.23 -1.71 -2.02
CA TYR A 32 1.28 -1.46 -3.11
C TYR A 32 0.27 -0.41 -2.71
N LYS A 33 0.16 0.67 -3.49
CA LYS A 33 -0.91 1.64 -3.30
C LYS A 33 -2.25 0.95 -3.52
N VAL A 34 -3.09 0.93 -2.49
CA VAL A 34 -4.46 0.43 -2.60
C VAL A 34 -5.22 1.40 -3.51
N LYS A 35 -5.73 0.86 -4.61
CA LYS A 35 -6.47 1.64 -5.61
C LYS A 35 -7.80 2.09 -5.00
N ASP A 36 -8.17 3.35 -5.22
CA ASP A 36 -9.41 3.96 -4.74
C ASP A 36 -9.58 3.90 -3.20
N ALA A 37 -8.46 3.84 -2.48
CA ALA A 37 -8.45 3.95 -1.03
C ALA A 37 -8.97 5.32 -0.60
N SER A 38 -9.81 5.32 0.44
CA SER A 38 -10.26 6.56 1.06
C SER A 38 -9.12 7.21 1.83
N ASN A 39 -9.23 8.50 2.10
CA ASN A 39 -8.26 9.19 2.95
C ASN A 39 -8.28 8.55 4.36
N VAL A 40 -7.09 8.26 4.87
CA VAL A 40 -6.89 7.88 6.28
C VAL A 40 -7.30 9.06 7.14
N ILE A 41 -8.00 8.79 8.24
CA ILE A 41 -8.55 9.80 9.14
C ILE A 41 -7.70 9.84 10.40
N LEU A 42 -7.15 11.01 10.73
CA LEU A 42 -6.52 11.27 12.02
C LEU A 42 -7.54 11.97 12.93
N ASN A 43 -7.78 11.40 14.10
CA ASN A 43 -8.68 11.96 15.11
C ASN A 43 -8.08 11.74 16.50
N ASN A 44 -7.79 12.81 17.23
CA ASN A 44 -7.14 12.79 18.56
C ASN A 44 -5.89 11.89 18.59
N GLU A 45 -4.97 12.11 17.64
CA GLU A 45 -3.73 11.32 17.47
C GLU A 45 -3.96 9.83 17.16
N ARG A 46 -5.20 9.42 16.88
CA ARG A 46 -5.54 8.06 16.48
C ARG A 46 -5.85 8.02 14.99
N THR A 47 -5.35 6.97 14.35
CA THR A 47 -5.49 6.76 12.91
C THR A 47 -6.64 5.78 12.65
N TYR A 48 -7.53 6.16 11.75
CA TYR A 48 -8.69 5.38 11.32
C TYR A 48 -8.67 5.21 9.80
N ILE A 49 -9.20 4.10 9.34
CA ILE A 49 -9.45 3.83 7.92
C ILE A 49 -10.90 3.39 7.74
N THR A 50 -11.44 3.51 6.54
CA THR A 50 -12.77 2.94 6.28
C THR A 50 -12.71 1.42 6.37
N THR A 51 -13.83 0.80 6.74
CA THR A 51 -13.98 -0.66 6.70
C THR A 51 -13.80 -1.25 5.29
N LYS A 52 -14.07 -0.47 4.24
CA LYS A 52 -13.77 -0.84 2.85
C LYS A 52 -12.26 -0.89 2.60
N ASP A 53 -11.51 0.10 3.08
CA ASP A 53 -10.07 0.15 2.92
C ASP A 53 -9.38 -0.96 3.74
N PHE A 54 -9.90 -1.26 4.94
CA PHE A 54 -9.49 -2.43 5.72
C PHE A 54 -9.70 -3.71 4.94
N ALA A 55 -10.90 -3.92 4.37
CA ALA A 55 -11.19 -5.11 3.58
C ALA A 55 -10.25 -5.22 2.38
N SER A 56 -10.01 -4.10 1.68
CA SER A 56 -9.09 -4.04 0.54
C SER A 56 -7.65 -4.37 0.97
N ALA A 57 -7.24 -3.90 2.14
CA ALA A 57 -5.91 -4.16 2.68
C ALA A 57 -5.64 -5.64 3.00
N ILE A 58 -6.68 -6.40 3.33
CA ILE A 58 -6.58 -7.83 3.67
C ILE A 58 -7.13 -8.75 2.59
N GLY A 59 -7.50 -8.22 1.41
CA GLY A 59 -8.09 -9.00 0.31
C GLY A 59 -9.49 -9.55 0.59
N ALA A 60 -10.24 -8.94 1.52
CA ALA A 60 -11.58 -9.37 1.91
C ALA A 60 -12.69 -8.72 1.06
N SER A 61 -13.87 -9.35 1.09
CA SER A 61 -15.11 -8.70 0.68
C SER A 61 -15.64 -7.77 1.76
N HIS A 62 -16.36 -6.72 1.37
CA HIS A 62 -16.94 -5.71 2.26
C HIS A 62 -18.42 -5.51 1.94
N THR A 63 -19.24 -5.41 2.97
CA THR A 63 -20.66 -5.03 2.87
C THR A 63 -21.01 -4.12 4.03
N TYR A 64 -21.74 -3.04 3.76
CA TYR A 64 -22.22 -2.10 4.76
C TYR A 64 -23.75 -2.13 4.83
N ASP A 65 -24.29 -2.24 6.05
CA ASP A 65 -25.71 -2.10 6.33
C ASP A 65 -25.95 -0.77 7.06
N SER A 66 -26.67 0.13 6.41
CA SER A 66 -26.97 1.46 6.93
C SER A 66 -28.02 1.45 8.05
N LYS A 67 -28.89 0.43 8.12
CA LYS A 67 -29.93 0.32 9.16
C LYS A 67 -29.30 -0.02 10.50
N THR A 68 -28.37 -0.97 10.50
CA THR A 68 -27.64 -1.42 11.69
C THR A 68 -26.35 -0.65 11.93
N LYS A 69 -25.95 0.23 10.99
CA LYS A 69 -24.67 0.97 10.99
C LYS A 69 -23.47 0.02 11.18
N SER A 70 -23.51 -1.13 10.52
CA SER A 70 -22.49 -2.18 10.64
C SER A 70 -21.86 -2.53 9.31
N SER A 71 -20.58 -2.88 9.34
CA SER A 71 -19.87 -3.44 8.18
C SER A 71 -19.49 -4.88 8.45
N THR A 72 -19.81 -5.74 7.50
CA THR A 72 -19.36 -7.13 7.46
C THR A 72 -18.20 -7.24 6.49
N ILE A 73 -17.08 -7.77 6.98
CA ILE A 73 -15.86 -7.99 6.21
C ILE A 73 -15.59 -9.49 6.24
N LYS A 74 -15.57 -10.12 5.08
CA LYS A 74 -15.37 -11.57 4.97
C LYS A 74 -14.14 -11.87 4.15
N THR A 75 -13.18 -12.52 4.80
CA THR A 75 -12.23 -13.42 4.14
C THR A 75 -12.84 -14.82 4.11
N ASP A 76 -12.12 -15.78 3.56
CA ASP A 76 -12.60 -17.16 3.52
C ASP A 76 -12.50 -17.89 4.86
N THR A 77 -11.66 -17.40 5.77
CA THR A 77 -11.45 -18.00 7.10
C THR A 77 -12.07 -17.18 8.22
N ASN A 78 -12.19 -15.87 8.01
CA ASN A 78 -12.62 -14.93 9.04
C ASN A 78 -13.76 -14.06 8.57
N THR A 79 -14.77 -13.91 9.43
CA THR A 79 -15.81 -12.90 9.32
C THR A 79 -15.64 -11.90 10.44
N TYR A 80 -15.48 -10.64 10.08
CA TYR A 80 -15.47 -9.51 11.01
C TYR A 80 -16.75 -8.70 10.86
N VAL A 81 -17.41 -8.41 11.98
CA VAL A 81 -18.56 -7.49 12.00
C VAL A 81 -18.23 -6.33 12.92
N PHE A 82 -18.02 -5.16 12.32
CA PHE A 82 -17.83 -3.91 13.03
C PHE A 82 -19.15 -3.16 13.06
N THR A 83 -19.50 -2.61 14.23
CA THR A 83 -20.69 -1.78 14.40
C THR A 83 -20.27 -0.42 14.92
N SER A 84 -20.84 0.64 14.36
CA SER A 84 -20.61 2.01 14.85
C SER A 84 -20.90 2.09 16.36
N GLU A 85 -20.09 2.89 17.07
CA GLU A 85 -20.24 3.16 18.51
C GLU A 85 -20.03 1.93 19.42
N SER A 86 -19.59 0.79 18.88
CA SER A 86 -19.34 -0.44 19.64
C SER A 86 -17.86 -0.86 19.61
N LYS A 87 -17.25 -1.03 20.78
CA LYS A 87 -15.92 -1.68 20.91
C LYS A 87 -15.96 -3.20 20.73
N ASN A 88 -17.16 -3.77 20.72
CA ASN A 88 -17.39 -5.19 20.52
C ASN A 88 -17.46 -5.47 19.02
N VAL A 89 -16.56 -6.32 18.55
CA VAL A 89 -16.44 -6.78 17.16
C VAL A 89 -16.71 -8.27 17.17
N LEU A 90 -17.61 -8.73 16.30
CA LEU A 90 -17.78 -10.17 16.11
C LEU A 90 -16.69 -10.68 15.16
N VAL A 91 -15.87 -11.60 15.63
CA VAL A 91 -14.87 -12.32 14.84
C VAL A 91 -15.28 -13.79 14.82
N ASN A 92 -15.74 -14.28 13.68
CA ASN A 92 -16.29 -15.64 13.53
C ASN A 92 -17.45 -15.94 14.48
N GLY A 93 -18.27 -14.93 14.78
CA GLY A 93 -19.40 -15.04 15.70
C GLY A 93 -19.02 -14.85 17.19
N GLU A 94 -17.72 -14.86 17.51
CA GLU A 94 -17.25 -14.61 18.87
C GLU A 94 -17.00 -13.12 19.10
N ASN A 95 -17.33 -12.63 20.29
CA ASN A 95 -17.16 -11.23 20.63
C ASN A 95 -15.71 -10.93 21.05
N LYS A 96 -15.04 -10.02 20.31
CA LYS A 96 -13.70 -9.49 20.64
C LYS A 96 -13.77 -7.98 20.85
N LYS A 97 -12.98 -7.50 21.80
CA LYS A 97 -12.91 -6.07 22.15
C LYS A 97 -11.72 -5.40 21.46
N ILE A 98 -11.96 -4.26 20.82
CA ILE A 98 -10.91 -3.44 20.20
C ILE A 98 -10.61 -2.19 21.05
N SER A 99 -9.44 -1.59 20.82
CA SER A 99 -8.90 -0.50 21.64
C SER A 99 -9.73 0.80 21.55
N LEU A 100 -10.29 1.08 20.37
CA LEU A 100 -10.97 2.33 20.03
C LEU A 100 -12.32 2.06 19.36
N VAL A 101 -13.24 3.01 19.48
CA VAL A 101 -14.63 2.85 19.02
C VAL A 101 -14.71 3.15 17.52
N PRO A 102 -15.30 2.27 16.70
CA PRO A 102 -15.68 2.59 15.32
C PRO A 102 -16.73 3.69 15.28
N TYR A 103 -16.73 4.53 14.25
CA TYR A 103 -17.74 5.58 14.10
C TYR A 103 -18.03 5.88 12.64
N ILE A 104 -19.12 6.60 12.37
CA ILE A 104 -19.48 7.00 11.01
C ILE A 104 -18.85 8.36 10.67
N VAL A 105 -18.18 8.46 9.52
CA VAL A 105 -17.73 9.71 8.91
C VAL A 105 -18.16 9.71 7.46
N ASN A 106 -18.84 10.78 7.02
CA ASN A 106 -19.31 10.95 5.64
C ASN A 106 -20.03 9.70 5.09
N ASN A 107 -20.90 9.09 5.90
CA ASN A 107 -21.66 7.87 5.58
C ASN A 107 -20.80 6.58 5.43
N HIS A 108 -19.54 6.61 5.86
CA HIS A 108 -18.66 5.43 5.91
C HIS A 108 -18.37 5.03 7.36
N LEU A 109 -18.45 3.74 7.65
CA LEU A 109 -17.95 3.21 8.92
C LEU A 109 -16.42 3.17 8.89
N VAL A 110 -15.82 3.90 9.82
CA VAL A 110 -14.37 3.97 10.02
C VAL A 110 -13.98 3.20 11.27
N ILE A 111 -12.87 2.50 11.19
CA ILE A 111 -12.35 1.66 12.27
C ILE A 111 -10.90 2.04 12.58
N PRO A 112 -10.45 1.83 13.83
CA PRO A 112 -9.08 2.10 14.20
C PRO A 112 -8.11 1.27 13.38
N VAL A 113 -7.05 1.87 12.86
CA VAL A 113 -6.03 1.12 12.10
C VAL A 113 -5.37 0.04 12.96
N SER A 114 -5.34 0.20 14.29
CA SER A 114 -4.77 -0.78 15.22
C SER A 114 -5.43 -2.16 15.10
N VAL A 115 -6.66 -2.24 14.61
CA VAL A 115 -7.35 -3.50 14.33
C VAL A 115 -6.55 -4.38 13.36
N LEU A 116 -5.87 -3.80 12.37
CA LEU A 116 -4.96 -4.56 11.48
C LEU A 116 -3.78 -5.16 12.24
N LYS A 117 -3.27 -4.48 13.26
CA LYS A 117 -2.23 -5.02 14.13
C LYS A 117 -2.78 -6.10 15.05
N GLU A 118 -3.94 -5.85 15.65
CA GLU A 118 -4.56 -6.71 16.67
C GLU A 118 -5.10 -8.03 16.10
N PHE A 119 -5.74 -8.00 14.92
CA PHE A 119 -6.37 -9.19 14.32
C PHE A 119 -5.54 -9.85 13.25
N GLU A 120 -4.73 -9.08 12.52
CA GLU A 120 -3.99 -9.56 11.35
C GLU A 120 -2.47 -9.55 11.55
N GLY A 121 -1.99 -9.12 12.72
CA GLY A 121 -0.55 -9.06 13.01
C GLY A 121 0.22 -8.07 12.14
N ALA A 122 -0.46 -7.12 11.48
CA ALA A 122 0.17 -6.16 10.59
C ALA A 122 1.07 -5.16 11.34
N LYS A 123 2.19 -4.79 10.72
CA LYS A 123 3.04 -3.67 11.11
C LYS A 123 2.55 -2.41 10.41
N LEU A 124 2.35 -1.34 11.18
CA LEU A 124 1.80 -0.09 10.70
C LEU A 124 2.83 1.01 10.80
N TYR A 125 2.96 1.82 9.74
CA TYR A 125 3.82 2.99 9.71
C TYR A 125 3.09 4.17 9.08
N TRP A 126 3.26 5.35 9.69
CA TRP A 126 2.70 6.59 9.20
C TRP A 126 3.81 7.51 8.67
N ASN A 127 3.71 7.93 7.41
CA ASN A 127 4.59 8.93 6.85
C ASN A 127 4.03 10.33 7.16
N TYR A 128 4.61 11.04 8.13
CA TYR A 128 4.12 12.37 8.55
C TYR A 128 4.19 13.45 7.45
N LYS A 129 5.02 13.28 6.42
CA LYS A 129 5.22 14.27 5.35
C LYS A 129 4.27 14.07 4.18
N THR A 130 4.22 12.86 3.62
CA THR A 130 3.29 12.52 2.53
C THR A 130 1.90 12.19 3.05
N LYS A 131 1.78 12.06 4.38
CA LYS A 131 0.59 11.60 5.09
C LYS A 131 0.19 10.18 4.67
N ASP A 132 1.08 9.37 4.12
CA ASP A 132 0.72 8.00 3.71
C ASP A 132 0.64 7.04 4.89
N LEU A 133 -0.36 6.15 4.87
CA LEU A 133 -0.41 5.00 5.78
C LEU A 133 0.15 3.76 5.08
N LEU A 134 1.13 3.14 5.72
CA LEU A 134 1.77 1.91 5.28
C LEU A 134 1.39 0.76 6.21
N ILE A 135 0.88 -0.30 5.61
CA ILE A 135 0.52 -1.56 6.25
C ILE A 135 1.46 -2.62 5.67
N ASN A 136 2.39 -3.09 6.48
CA ASN A 136 3.35 -4.12 6.10
C ASN A 136 3.09 -5.38 6.92
N SER A 137 3.17 -6.54 6.30
CA SER A 137 3.16 -7.81 7.03
C SER A 137 4.37 -8.65 6.66
N GLU A 138 5.06 -9.14 7.69
CA GLU A 138 6.09 -10.17 7.55
C GLU A 138 5.49 -11.59 7.70
N GLN A 139 4.20 -11.69 8.07
CA GLN A 139 3.56 -12.99 8.21
C GLN A 139 3.12 -13.51 6.85
N GLN A 140 3.57 -14.72 6.50
CA GLN A 140 3.08 -15.48 5.34
C GLN A 140 1.55 -15.67 5.39
N SER A 141 0.93 -15.63 6.57
CA SER A 141 -0.51 -15.76 6.81
C SER A 141 -1.35 -14.67 6.11
N LEU A 142 -0.94 -13.40 6.09
CA LEU A 142 -1.69 -12.35 5.38
C LEU A 142 -1.63 -12.52 3.84
N SER A 143 -0.60 -13.20 3.32
CA SER A 143 -0.52 -13.62 1.92
C SER A 143 -1.18 -14.99 1.65
N GLN A 144 -1.25 -15.88 2.64
CA GLN A 144 -1.85 -17.23 2.56
C GLN A 144 -3.35 -17.25 2.88
N GLN A 145 -3.89 -16.21 3.53
CA GLN A 145 -5.32 -16.03 3.81
C GLN A 145 -6.08 -15.35 2.67
N ILE A 146 -5.39 -14.86 1.65
CA ILE A 146 -6.01 -14.46 0.38
C ILE A 146 -6.44 -15.74 -0.34
N LYS A 147 -7.60 -16.26 0.06
CA LYS A 147 -8.24 -17.40 -0.56
C LYS A 147 -9.33 -16.90 -1.53
N TYR A 148 -9.62 -17.75 -2.50
CA TYR A 148 -10.27 -17.41 -3.77
C TYR A 148 -11.77 -17.75 -3.77
N SER A 149 -12.57 -16.86 -4.36
CA SER A 149 -13.99 -17.10 -4.62
C SER A 149 -14.28 -17.08 -6.12
N SER A 150 -14.54 -18.26 -6.69
CA SER A 150 -14.55 -18.41 -8.15
C SER A 150 -15.53 -17.57 -8.92
N LYS A 151 -16.72 -17.40 -8.35
CA LYS A 151 -17.77 -16.56 -8.91
C LYS A 151 -17.42 -15.08 -8.79
N THR A 152 -16.92 -14.66 -7.63
CA THR A 152 -16.68 -13.25 -7.30
C THR A 152 -15.46 -12.69 -8.03
N ASP A 153 -14.36 -13.42 -8.05
CA ASP A 153 -13.11 -12.93 -8.63
C ASP A 153 -13.14 -12.97 -10.16
N THR A 154 -13.87 -13.92 -10.76
CA THR A 154 -14.17 -13.89 -12.19
C THR A 154 -15.04 -12.68 -12.57
N ALA A 155 -16.00 -12.29 -11.73
CA ALA A 155 -16.80 -11.09 -11.96
C ALA A 155 -15.96 -9.80 -11.85
N LYS A 156 -15.07 -9.72 -10.86
CA LYS A 156 -14.10 -8.62 -10.72
C LYS A 156 -13.17 -8.55 -11.94
N LEU A 157 -12.60 -9.68 -12.35
CA LEU A 157 -11.75 -9.80 -13.53
C LEU A 157 -12.45 -9.23 -14.79
N LYS A 158 -13.68 -9.69 -15.06
CA LYS A 158 -14.48 -9.19 -16.19
C LYS A 158 -14.70 -7.69 -16.14
N LYS A 159 -15.00 -7.14 -14.95
CA LYS A 159 -15.17 -5.68 -14.77
C LYS A 159 -13.89 -4.90 -15.09
N ILE A 160 -12.72 -5.43 -14.69
CA ILE A 160 -11.42 -4.78 -14.92
C ILE A 160 -11.02 -4.83 -16.39
N ILE A 161 -11.27 -5.95 -17.08
CA ILE A 161 -10.99 -6.13 -18.51
C ILE A 161 -11.98 -5.33 -19.37
N GLY A 162 -13.24 -5.24 -18.97
CA GLY A 162 -14.30 -4.55 -19.73
C GLY A 162 -14.82 -5.39 -20.89
N LYS A 163 -15.14 -4.74 -22.02
CA LYS A 163 -15.74 -5.39 -23.21
C LYS A 163 -14.89 -6.54 -23.76
N ASP A 164 -13.57 -6.44 -23.67
CA ASP A 164 -12.63 -7.49 -24.11
C ASP A 164 -12.90 -8.84 -23.41
N SER A 165 -13.51 -8.83 -22.21
CA SER A 165 -13.82 -10.06 -21.47
C SER A 165 -14.91 -10.92 -22.11
N GLU A 166 -15.73 -10.35 -23.00
CA GLU A 166 -16.81 -11.06 -23.69
C GLU A 166 -16.26 -12.16 -24.63
N ASN A 167 -15.04 -11.94 -25.16
CA ASN A 167 -14.34 -12.83 -26.09
C ASN A 167 -13.80 -14.11 -25.42
N TYR A 168 -13.78 -14.17 -24.09
CA TYR A 168 -13.12 -15.26 -23.35
C TYR A 168 -14.09 -16.03 -22.45
N THR A 169 -13.80 -17.31 -22.31
CA THR A 169 -14.25 -18.14 -21.20
C THR A 169 -13.08 -18.31 -20.23
N PHE A 170 -13.34 -18.08 -18.94
CA PHE A 170 -12.32 -18.13 -17.90
C PHE A 170 -12.49 -19.40 -17.08
N THR A 171 -11.39 -20.15 -16.96
CA THR A 171 -11.27 -21.24 -15.99
C THR A 171 -10.15 -20.86 -15.04
N TYR A 172 -10.42 -20.89 -13.74
CA TYR A 172 -9.40 -20.52 -12.77
C TYR A 172 -8.29 -21.56 -12.67
N ALA A 173 -7.06 -21.07 -12.53
CA ALA A 173 -5.90 -21.91 -12.45
C ALA A 173 -5.42 -22.03 -11.00
N ILE A 174 -4.97 -20.93 -10.36
CA ILE A 174 -4.39 -20.90 -9.00
C ILE A 174 -4.16 -19.46 -8.52
N THR A 175 -3.86 -19.27 -7.22
CA THR A 175 -3.16 -18.09 -6.70
C THR A 175 -1.67 -18.40 -6.65
N ASP A 176 -0.82 -17.54 -7.19
CA ASP A 176 0.63 -17.75 -7.11
C ASP A 176 1.39 -16.44 -6.83
N THR A 177 2.55 -16.58 -6.17
CA THR A 177 3.52 -15.51 -6.05
C THR A 177 4.40 -15.53 -7.28
N ILE A 178 4.12 -14.62 -8.20
CA ILE A 178 4.88 -14.52 -9.43
C ILE A 178 6.09 -13.63 -9.18
N LYS A 179 7.27 -14.19 -9.45
CA LYS A 179 8.56 -13.51 -9.33
C LYS A 179 9.30 -13.61 -10.65
N ASN A 180 9.82 -12.48 -11.12
CA ASN A 180 10.63 -12.39 -12.32
C ASN A 180 9.93 -12.80 -13.63
N GLU A 181 8.59 -12.79 -13.68
CA GLU A 181 7.86 -13.08 -14.92
C GLU A 181 8.05 -11.95 -15.92
N LYS A 182 8.39 -12.33 -17.14
CA LYS A 182 8.82 -11.39 -18.17
C LYS A 182 7.62 -10.52 -18.54
N TYR A 183 7.70 -9.22 -18.23
CA TYR A 183 6.68 -8.19 -18.50
C TYR A 183 5.58 -7.97 -17.45
N MET A 184 5.67 -8.61 -16.28
CA MET A 184 4.80 -8.34 -15.13
C MET A 184 5.59 -7.72 -13.98
N THR A 185 4.88 -7.07 -13.06
CA THR A 185 5.43 -6.70 -11.76
C THR A 185 5.45 -7.93 -10.86
N ASP A 186 6.41 -8.02 -9.94
CA ASP A 186 6.38 -9.09 -8.94
C ASP A 186 5.19 -8.85 -8.03
N GLY A 187 4.55 -9.92 -7.53
CA GLY A 187 3.37 -9.79 -6.69
C GLY A 187 2.62 -11.09 -6.52
N VAL A 188 1.50 -11.00 -5.79
CA VAL A 188 0.56 -12.11 -5.64
C VAL A 188 -0.56 -11.91 -6.65
N TYR A 189 -0.84 -12.97 -7.41
CA TYR A 189 -1.78 -12.93 -8.52
C TYR A 189 -2.80 -14.05 -8.45
N PHE A 190 -4.05 -13.74 -8.80
CA PHE A 190 -4.99 -14.74 -9.27
C PHE A 190 -4.73 -15.02 -10.75
N ILE A 191 -4.57 -16.30 -11.10
CA ILE A 191 -4.29 -16.74 -12.46
C ILE A 191 -5.54 -17.38 -13.04
N PHE A 192 -5.99 -16.88 -14.19
CA PHE A 192 -7.14 -17.40 -14.92
C PHE A 192 -6.69 -17.89 -16.28
N LYS A 193 -6.92 -19.16 -16.55
CA LYS A 193 -6.81 -19.73 -17.88
C LYS A 193 -7.92 -19.16 -18.77
N ALA A 194 -7.56 -18.63 -19.92
CA ALA A 194 -8.48 -18.06 -20.89
C ALA A 194 -8.60 -18.95 -22.12
N SER A 195 -9.83 -19.27 -22.52
CA SER A 195 -10.13 -19.90 -23.80
C SER A 195 -10.99 -18.95 -24.62
N GLU A 196 -10.64 -18.72 -25.89
CA GLU A 196 -11.50 -17.91 -26.76
C GLU A 196 -12.85 -18.60 -26.97
N LYS A 197 -13.90 -17.79 -27.06
CA LYS A 197 -15.22 -18.25 -27.50
C LYS A 197 -15.29 -18.23 -29.02
N THR A 198 -14.51 -19.08 -29.69
CA THR A 198 -14.69 -19.34 -31.12
C THR A 198 -15.58 -20.57 -31.32
N SER A 199 -16.43 -20.52 -32.35
CA SER A 199 -17.39 -21.57 -32.66
C SER A 199 -16.66 -22.83 -33.15
N GLY A 200 -16.33 -23.74 -32.23
CA GLY A 200 -15.90 -25.10 -32.58
C GLY A 200 -14.78 -25.71 -31.74
N ASN A 201 -13.82 -24.94 -31.21
CA ASN A 201 -12.71 -25.48 -30.42
C ASN A 201 -12.27 -24.55 -29.29
N LYS A 202 -12.40 -25.00 -28.03
CA LYS A 202 -11.93 -24.29 -26.83
C LYS A 202 -10.40 -24.40 -26.69
N LYS A 203 -9.64 -23.84 -27.63
CA LYS A 203 -8.18 -23.74 -27.48
C LYS A 203 -7.87 -22.70 -26.41
N VAL A 204 -6.96 -23.06 -25.51
CA VAL A 204 -6.43 -22.13 -24.51
C VAL A 204 -5.67 -21.07 -25.27
N ASN A 205 -6.03 -19.79 -25.08
CA ASN A 205 -5.37 -18.68 -25.78
C ASN A 205 -4.33 -18.00 -24.88
N GLY A 206 -4.48 -18.09 -23.56
CA GLY A 206 -3.56 -17.43 -22.65
C GLY A 206 -3.98 -17.47 -21.20
N PHE A 207 -3.30 -16.65 -20.39
CA PHE A 207 -3.55 -16.51 -18.98
C PHE A 207 -3.79 -15.04 -18.62
N PHE A 208 -4.81 -14.78 -17.81
CA PHE A 208 -5.01 -13.51 -17.14
C PHE A 208 -4.46 -13.57 -15.73
N TYR A 209 -3.68 -12.56 -15.37
CA TYR A 209 -3.07 -12.41 -14.05
C TYR A 209 -3.63 -11.16 -13.40
N MET A 210 -4.46 -11.32 -12.37
CA MET A 210 -5.05 -10.22 -11.62
C MET A 210 -4.26 -10.02 -10.32
N ASN A 211 -3.59 -8.88 -10.18
CA ASN A 211 -2.87 -8.54 -8.95
C ASN A 211 -3.88 -8.34 -7.81
N VAL A 212 -3.66 -9.03 -6.69
CA VAL A 212 -4.63 -9.07 -5.58
C VAL A 212 -4.80 -7.74 -4.84
N TYR A 213 -3.82 -6.83 -4.95
CA TYR A 213 -3.81 -5.54 -4.23
C TYR A 213 -4.14 -4.36 -5.14
N SER A 214 -3.60 -4.33 -6.36
CA SER A 214 -3.81 -3.21 -7.29
C SER A 214 -5.03 -3.40 -8.20
N ASN A 215 -5.54 -4.63 -8.32
CA ASN A 215 -6.52 -5.03 -9.33
C ASN A 215 -6.06 -4.76 -10.78
N ASP A 216 -4.76 -4.61 -11.02
CA ASP A 216 -4.24 -4.59 -12.39
C ASP A 216 -4.32 -6.00 -12.97
N VAL A 217 -4.73 -6.09 -14.23
CA VAL A 217 -4.87 -7.36 -14.94
C VAL A 217 -3.90 -7.39 -16.12
N TYR A 218 -3.12 -8.46 -16.24
CA TYR A 218 -2.24 -8.71 -17.38
C TYR A 218 -2.74 -9.91 -18.16
N PHE A 219 -2.82 -9.81 -19.48
CA PHE A 219 -3.10 -10.94 -20.36
C PHE A 219 -1.85 -11.39 -21.09
N TYR A 220 -1.51 -12.65 -20.91
CA TYR A 220 -0.41 -13.33 -21.59
C TYR A 220 -0.99 -14.34 -22.58
N PRO A 221 -0.93 -14.07 -23.89
CA PRO A 221 -1.21 -15.11 -24.86
C PRO A 221 -0.14 -16.21 -24.77
N ILE A 222 -0.51 -17.45 -25.09
CA ILE A 222 0.42 -18.60 -25.07
C ILE A 222 1.63 -18.35 -25.98
N GLU A 223 1.40 -17.68 -27.11
CA GLU A 223 2.44 -17.37 -28.11
C GLU A 223 3.21 -16.07 -27.79
N ALA A 224 3.04 -15.51 -26.58
CA ALA A 224 3.71 -14.27 -26.21
C ALA A 224 5.24 -14.41 -26.24
N SER A 225 5.90 -13.58 -27.04
CA SER A 225 7.36 -13.58 -27.17
C SER A 225 7.99 -12.22 -26.81
N LYS A 226 7.21 -11.14 -26.97
CA LYS A 226 7.64 -9.74 -26.77
C LYS A 226 6.61 -8.95 -25.98
N LYS A 227 7.05 -7.83 -25.38
CA LYS A 227 6.23 -6.97 -24.52
C LYS A 227 4.93 -6.50 -25.19
N SER A 228 4.97 -6.25 -26.49
CA SER A 228 3.80 -5.79 -27.26
C SER A 228 2.68 -6.83 -27.32
N ASP A 229 2.98 -8.10 -27.07
CA ASP A 229 2.00 -9.19 -27.09
C ASP A 229 1.19 -9.23 -25.78
N ILE A 230 1.72 -8.60 -24.72
CA ILE A 230 1.12 -8.57 -23.39
C ILE A 230 0.23 -7.34 -23.23
N LYS A 231 -1.03 -7.56 -22.88
CA LYS A 231 -1.98 -6.48 -22.61
C LYS A 231 -2.12 -6.25 -21.12
N LYS A 232 -2.00 -5.01 -20.67
CA LYS A 232 -2.41 -4.60 -19.32
C LYS A 232 -3.79 -3.96 -19.39
N TYR A 233 -4.67 -4.33 -18.47
CA TYR A 233 -6.02 -3.79 -18.33
C TYR A 233 -6.17 -3.05 -17.00
N SER A 234 -6.89 -1.93 -17.05
CA SER A 234 -7.35 -1.21 -15.85
C SER A 234 -8.65 -0.48 -16.16
N ASN A 235 -9.66 -0.62 -15.29
CA ASN A 235 -10.98 0.04 -15.42
C ASN A 235 -11.62 -0.09 -16.82
N GLY A 236 -11.57 -1.28 -17.40
CA GLY A 236 -12.21 -1.58 -18.69
C GLY A 236 -11.46 -1.04 -19.92
N LYS A 237 -10.21 -0.58 -19.75
CA LYS A 237 -9.35 -0.07 -20.84
C LYS A 237 -8.02 -0.80 -20.89
N ILE A 238 -7.49 -0.95 -22.11
CA ILE A 238 -6.12 -1.41 -22.34
C ILE A 238 -5.16 -0.25 -22.04
N ILE A 239 -4.11 -0.56 -21.28
CA ILE A 239 -3.04 0.36 -20.93
C ILE A 239 -1.80 -0.04 -21.73
N ASN A 240 -1.43 0.79 -22.70
CA ASN A 240 -0.32 0.49 -23.61
C ASN A 240 1.05 0.91 -23.06
N ASN A 241 1.08 1.83 -22.08
CA ASN A 241 2.31 2.31 -21.47
C ASN A 241 2.37 1.88 -20.00
N TYR A 242 3.01 0.75 -19.74
CA TYR A 242 3.24 0.24 -18.38
C TYR A 242 4.67 -0.28 -18.23
N ASN A 243 5.23 -0.10 -17.03
CA ASN A 243 6.54 -0.63 -16.68
C ASN A 243 6.43 -2.14 -16.47
N ALA A 244 7.24 -2.87 -17.23
CA ALA A 244 7.42 -4.31 -17.19
C ALA A 244 8.73 -4.60 -16.46
N ASN A 245 8.82 -5.62 -15.61
CA ASN A 245 10.07 -5.94 -14.91
C ASN A 245 11.17 -6.33 -15.91
N GLY A 246 12.08 -5.38 -16.17
CA GLY A 246 13.45 -5.67 -16.57
C GLY A 246 14.33 -5.59 -15.33
N LYS A 247 14.73 -6.75 -14.78
CA LYS A 247 15.83 -6.94 -13.82
C LYS A 247 15.94 -6.04 -12.57
N THR A 248 14.86 -5.44 -12.08
CA THR A 248 14.86 -4.83 -10.75
C THR A 248 13.52 -5.06 -10.08
N ASN A 249 13.55 -5.77 -8.95
CA ASN A 249 12.47 -5.99 -7.98
C ASN A 249 11.54 -4.76 -8.00
N THR A 250 10.26 -4.89 -8.32
CA THR A 250 9.34 -3.72 -8.38
C THR A 250 9.34 -2.96 -7.05
N ALA A 251 9.45 -3.70 -5.94
CA ALA A 251 9.67 -3.16 -4.60
C ALA A 251 10.93 -2.30 -4.50
N GLN A 252 12.03 -2.69 -5.15
CA GLN A 252 13.26 -1.92 -5.20
C GLN A 252 13.11 -0.68 -6.09
N LEU A 253 12.46 -0.75 -7.25
CA LEU A 253 12.26 0.43 -8.11
C LEU A 253 11.40 1.49 -7.40
N VAL A 254 10.35 1.05 -6.71
CA VAL A 254 9.48 1.93 -5.90
C VAL A 254 10.23 2.46 -4.67
N ALA A 255 10.98 1.60 -3.97
CA ALA A 255 11.79 2.01 -2.83
C ALA A 255 12.88 3.01 -3.23
N THR A 256 13.53 2.80 -4.39
CA THR A 256 14.50 3.73 -4.99
C THR A 256 13.82 5.05 -5.34
N THR A 257 12.67 5.01 -6.02
CA THR A 257 11.94 6.22 -6.43
C THR A 257 11.50 7.04 -5.21
N ARG A 258 10.97 6.38 -4.19
CA ARG A 258 10.60 7.01 -2.91
C ARG A 258 11.82 7.57 -2.19
N MET A 259 12.90 6.80 -2.08
CA MET A 259 14.14 7.28 -1.47
C MET A 259 14.65 8.54 -2.17
N VAL A 260 14.73 8.52 -3.49
CA VAL A 260 15.15 9.68 -4.28
C VAL A 260 14.21 10.87 -4.02
N SER A 261 12.89 10.66 -4.01
CA SER A 261 11.92 11.72 -3.69
C SER A 261 12.11 12.29 -2.29
N ASP A 262 12.26 11.43 -1.28
CA ASP A 262 12.42 11.81 0.13
C ASP A 262 13.72 12.60 0.34
N VAL A 263 14.82 12.16 -0.27
CA VAL A 263 16.12 12.85 -0.23
C VAL A 263 16.02 14.23 -0.89
N LYS A 264 15.49 14.31 -2.11
CA LYS A 264 15.31 15.57 -2.85
C LYS A 264 14.46 16.57 -2.08
N SER A 265 13.34 16.09 -1.52
CA SER A 265 12.44 16.93 -0.74
C SER A 265 12.97 17.27 0.66
N SER A 266 14.05 16.64 1.13
CA SER A 266 14.64 16.93 2.44
C SER A 266 15.55 18.15 2.41
N ASP A 267 16.24 18.34 1.27
CA ASP A 267 17.18 19.42 1.01
C ASP A 267 17.40 19.53 -0.51
N ASN A 268 17.06 20.68 -1.09
CA ASN A 268 17.16 20.91 -2.53
C ASN A 268 18.59 20.78 -3.05
N SER A 269 19.61 20.98 -2.21
CA SER A 269 21.00 20.79 -2.60
C SER A 269 21.34 19.34 -2.91
N LEU A 270 20.54 18.37 -2.44
CA LEU A 270 20.70 16.95 -2.72
C LEU A 270 20.07 16.54 -4.07
N GLU A 271 19.31 17.42 -4.73
CA GLU A 271 18.71 17.14 -6.04
C GLU A 271 19.73 16.99 -7.17
N LYS A 272 20.92 17.60 -6.99
CA LYS A 272 22.00 17.60 -7.97
C LYS A 272 22.77 16.27 -8.09
N PHE A 273 22.44 15.29 -7.24
CA PHE A 273 23.10 13.99 -7.23
C PHE A 273 22.29 12.94 -8.03
N THR A 274 23.03 12.04 -8.67
CA THR A 274 22.53 10.80 -9.26
C THR A 274 22.67 9.68 -8.25
N TYR A 275 21.61 8.90 -8.04
CA TYR A 275 21.58 7.84 -7.04
C TYR A 275 21.65 6.49 -7.74
N ILE A 276 22.72 5.73 -7.49
CA ILE A 276 23.00 4.46 -8.15
C ILE A 276 22.97 3.37 -7.08
N LYS A 277 22.23 2.28 -7.34
CA LYS A 277 22.25 1.14 -6.43
C LYS A 277 23.61 0.44 -6.46
N VAL A 278 24.07 0.03 -5.29
CA VAL A 278 25.28 -0.78 -5.11
C VAL A 278 24.95 -2.01 -4.26
N ASP A 279 25.74 -3.07 -4.37
CA ASP A 279 25.53 -4.31 -3.61
C ASP A 279 25.90 -4.16 -2.13
N THR A 280 26.81 -3.23 -1.82
CA THR A 280 27.25 -2.95 -0.45
C THR A 280 27.80 -1.53 -0.33
N ILE A 281 27.96 -1.07 0.91
CA ILE A 281 28.58 0.21 1.28
C ILE A 281 29.67 -0.06 2.32
N ASN A 282 30.31 0.99 2.84
CA ASN A 282 31.36 0.83 3.85
C ASN A 282 30.87 0.00 5.05
N LYS A 283 31.63 -1.02 5.47
CA LYS A 283 31.27 -1.92 6.57
C LYS A 283 31.04 -1.18 7.90
N ASN A 284 31.80 -0.11 8.17
CA ASN A 284 31.63 0.67 9.38
C ASN A 284 30.27 1.40 9.39
N TYR A 285 29.78 1.81 8.21
CA TYR A 285 28.46 2.42 8.06
C TYR A 285 27.36 1.40 8.32
N ILE A 286 27.51 0.18 7.80
CA ILE A 286 26.58 -0.92 8.04
C ILE A 286 26.50 -1.24 9.54
N ASN A 287 27.64 -1.29 10.24
CA ASN A 287 27.71 -1.56 11.68
C ASN A 287 27.07 -0.45 12.55
N ALA A 288 26.86 0.74 12.00
CA ALA A 288 26.21 1.85 12.67
C ALA A 288 24.69 1.90 12.45
N LEU A 289 24.15 1.08 11.54
CA LEU A 289 22.72 1.01 11.27
C LEU A 289 21.98 0.22 12.37
N PRO A 290 20.70 0.54 12.61
CA PRO A 290 19.81 -0.36 13.34
C PRO A 290 19.80 -1.77 12.74
N LYS A 291 19.44 -2.79 13.53
CA LYS A 291 19.29 -4.16 13.01
C LYS A 291 18.22 -4.19 11.90
N GLY A 292 18.56 -4.75 10.74
CA GLY A 292 17.64 -4.89 9.62
C GLY A 292 18.33 -5.26 8.32
N ASN A 293 17.52 -5.46 7.28
CA ASN A 293 17.99 -5.63 5.91
C ASN A 293 17.91 -4.30 5.17
N TYR A 294 18.85 -4.04 4.26
CA TYR A 294 19.00 -2.74 3.62
C TYR A 294 19.23 -2.86 2.11
N TYR A 295 18.65 -1.93 1.36
CA TYR A 295 19.11 -1.55 0.04
C TYR A 295 20.17 -0.47 0.16
N TYR A 296 21.22 -0.55 -0.65
CA TYR A 296 22.34 0.38 -0.60
C TYR A 296 22.45 1.18 -1.89
N TYR A 297 22.79 2.46 -1.74
CA TYR A 297 22.95 3.36 -2.86
C TYR A 297 24.15 4.27 -2.66
N GLU A 298 24.73 4.68 -3.78
CA GLU A 298 25.78 5.67 -3.88
C GLU A 298 25.23 6.92 -4.56
N ALA A 299 25.37 8.07 -3.89
CA ALA A 299 25.06 9.36 -4.45
C ALA A 299 26.30 9.91 -5.15
N SER A 300 26.18 10.12 -6.46
CA SER A 300 27.25 10.55 -7.35
C SER A 300 26.93 11.87 -8.04
N LYS A 301 27.95 12.67 -8.35
CA LYS A 301 27.81 13.91 -9.12
C LYS A 301 28.68 13.84 -10.38
N LYS A 302 28.22 14.43 -11.48
CA LYS A 302 28.99 14.50 -12.72
C LYS A 302 30.10 15.56 -12.59
N GLU A 303 31.35 15.14 -12.74
CA GLU A 303 32.55 15.96 -12.73
C GLU A 303 33.42 15.54 -13.93
N ASN A 304 33.79 16.49 -14.79
CA ASN A 304 34.57 16.21 -16.02
C ASN A 304 33.98 15.06 -16.86
N ASN A 305 32.66 15.09 -17.05
CA ASN A 305 31.88 14.06 -17.75
C ASN A 305 31.88 12.65 -17.15
N LYS A 306 32.45 12.44 -15.97
CA LYS A 306 32.39 11.17 -15.23
C LYS A 306 31.59 11.32 -13.94
N LEU A 307 30.81 10.31 -13.56
CA LEU A 307 30.13 10.28 -12.27
C LEU A 307 31.16 9.96 -11.18
N LYS A 308 31.25 10.81 -10.17
CA LYS A 308 32.07 10.57 -8.98
C LYS A 308 31.21 10.35 -7.74
N PRO A 309 31.54 9.37 -6.88
CA PRO A 309 30.86 9.15 -5.60
C PRO A 309 31.06 10.32 -4.63
N HIS A 310 30.02 10.70 -3.89
CA HIS A 310 30.08 11.74 -2.85
C HIS A 310 29.68 11.21 -1.48
N PHE A 311 28.54 10.51 -1.38
CA PHE A 311 28.08 9.91 -0.14
C PHE A 311 27.29 8.63 -0.37
N GLN A 312 27.12 7.85 0.70
CA GLN A 312 26.43 6.57 0.67
C GLN A 312 25.09 6.66 1.40
N ILE A 313 24.18 5.75 1.06
CA ILE A 313 22.81 5.73 1.56
C ILE A 313 22.44 4.28 1.84
N ALA A 314 21.73 4.06 2.95
CA ALA A 314 21.07 2.80 3.24
C ALA A 314 19.57 3.05 3.42
N GLN A 315 18.76 2.23 2.77
CA GLN A 315 17.31 2.22 2.93
C GLN A 315 16.90 0.88 3.51
N ASN A 316 16.27 0.88 4.69
CA ASN A 316 15.78 -0.35 5.29
C ASN A 316 14.72 -0.98 4.37
N THR A 317 14.84 -2.27 4.05
CA THR A 317 13.94 -2.93 3.08
C THR A 317 12.52 -3.06 3.58
N ASN A 318 12.31 -3.06 4.90
CA ASN A 318 11.02 -3.33 5.53
C ASN A 318 10.37 -2.03 6.02
N THR A 319 11.13 -1.16 6.70
CA THR A 319 10.62 0.12 7.23
C THR A 319 10.67 1.25 6.22
N LEU A 320 11.47 1.10 5.15
CA LEU A 320 11.78 2.14 4.17
C LEU A 320 12.43 3.39 4.79
N GLU A 321 12.91 3.30 6.03
CA GLU A 321 13.72 4.36 6.65
C GLU A 321 15.02 4.54 5.87
N ILE A 322 15.38 5.80 5.67
CA ILE A 322 16.54 6.19 4.87
C ILE A 322 17.60 6.77 5.80
N PHE A 323 18.83 6.30 5.64
CA PHE A 323 19.99 6.75 6.38
C PHE A 323 21.03 7.30 5.42
N LEU A 324 21.46 8.54 5.65
CA LEU A 324 22.51 9.21 4.88
C LEU A 324 23.83 9.16 5.65
N PHE A 325 24.93 8.88 4.95
CA PHE A 325 26.28 8.86 5.51
C PHE A 325 27.06 10.06 4.99
N LEU A 326 27.02 11.18 5.71
CA LEU A 326 27.62 12.45 5.28
C LEU A 326 28.90 12.73 6.05
N LYS A 327 29.98 13.08 5.33
CA LYS A 327 31.24 13.50 5.94
C LYS A 327 31.08 14.82 6.70
N SER A 328 31.74 14.92 7.84
CA SER A 328 31.88 16.11 8.66
C SER A 328 33.36 16.31 9.07
N ASP A 329 33.63 17.39 9.79
CA ASP A 329 34.90 17.68 10.44
C ASP A 329 35.33 16.61 11.48
N LYS A 330 34.35 15.94 12.09
CA LYS A 330 34.56 14.96 13.17
C LYS A 330 34.45 13.50 12.73
N GLY A 331 34.27 13.22 11.43
CA GLY A 331 34.11 11.87 10.90
C GLY A 331 32.95 11.75 9.92
N VAL A 332 32.13 10.71 10.07
CA VAL A 332 30.94 10.49 9.23
C VAL A 332 29.69 10.46 10.08
N ASN A 333 28.80 11.43 9.83
CA ASN A 333 27.49 11.47 10.46
C ASN A 333 26.53 10.49 9.79
N VAL A 334 25.92 9.62 10.59
CA VAL A 334 24.80 8.77 10.19
C VAL A 334 23.51 9.51 10.52
N ILE A 335 22.81 9.96 9.48
CA ILE A 335 21.64 10.81 9.62
C ILE A 335 20.41 9.99 9.23
N ARG A 336 19.45 9.87 10.14
CA ARG A 336 18.13 9.33 9.79
C ARG A 336 17.33 10.44 9.11
N LEU A 337 16.87 10.18 7.88
CA LEU A 337 16.30 11.22 7.04
C LEU A 337 14.93 11.70 7.52
N ALA A 338 14.11 10.80 8.07
CA ALA A 338 12.72 11.08 8.45
C ALA A 338 12.60 12.25 9.45
N ASP A 339 13.53 12.34 10.39
CA ASP A 339 13.59 13.37 11.43
C ASP A 339 14.88 14.21 11.38
N LYS A 340 15.71 14.02 10.35
CA LYS A 340 17.00 14.69 10.14
C LYS A 340 17.96 14.58 11.34
N LYS A 341 17.79 13.56 12.18
CA LYS A 341 18.58 13.39 13.40
C LYS A 341 19.87 12.64 13.11
N ILE A 342 20.98 13.14 13.64
CA ILE A 342 22.24 12.38 13.71
C ILE A 342 22.05 11.30 14.77
N ILE A 343 22.04 10.04 14.32
CA ILE A 343 21.89 8.90 15.23
C ILE A 343 23.23 8.38 15.74
N LYS A 344 24.31 8.64 14.98
CA LYS A 344 25.68 8.25 15.33
C LYS A 344 26.67 9.07 14.50
N THR A 345 27.85 9.31 15.04
CA THR A 345 29.03 9.77 14.29
C THR A 345 30.07 8.66 14.37
N ILE A 346 30.63 8.28 13.21
CA ILE A 346 31.63 7.21 13.04
C ILE A 346 32.99 7.82 12.78
#